data_AF-A0A7Y0B571-F1
#
_entry.id   AF-A0A7Y0B571-F1
#
_cell.length_a   1.000
_cell.length_b   1.000
_cell.length_c   1.000
_cell.angle_alpha   90.00
_cell.angle_beta   90.00
_cell.angle_gamma   90.00
#
_symmetry.space_group_name_H-M   'P 1'
#
loop_
_entity.id
_entity.type
_entity.pdbx_description
1 polymer ?
#
loop_
_entity_poly.entity_id
_entity_poly.type
_entity_poly.pdbx_seq_one_letter_code
_entity_poly.pdbx_strand_id
1 'polypeptide(L)'
;MSMATETEKAAERVAKLRAQAEKFAGPLAVAEAEWEAVREAEAARRAERAKAYDRKVVDTWMERAQEAVDSGDEPHKRFMEALAAEPWFAAYVEYRSARYKRGHVLTEAQRAQTALREVMTVPEPRLYDIAILDEIQRAVEKQAAALGAKFSEDLDAKREAFLAERD
;
A
#
# COMPACT_ATOMS: atom_id res chain seq x y z
N MET A 1 32.10 -56.14 -41.62
CA MET A 1 32.31 -54.72 -41.98
C MET A 1 32.93 -54.05 -40.76
N SER A 2 34.07 -53.40 -40.94
CA SER A 2 35.06 -53.13 -39.88
C SER A 2 34.69 -51.96 -38.97
N MET A 3 34.80 -52.13 -37.65
CA MET A 3 34.68 -51.07 -36.62
C MET A 3 35.59 -49.86 -36.88
N ALA A 4 36.67 -50.04 -37.66
CA ALA A 4 37.56 -48.96 -38.10
C ALA A 4 36.84 -47.93 -39.00
N THR A 5 35.89 -48.35 -39.83
CA THR A 5 35.20 -47.41 -40.75
C THR A 5 34.07 -46.64 -40.07
N GLU A 6 33.50 -47.16 -38.98
CA GLU A 6 32.52 -46.44 -38.15
C GLU A 6 33.19 -45.41 -37.24
N THR A 7 34.36 -45.74 -36.70
CA THR A 7 35.16 -44.82 -35.87
C THR A 7 35.72 -43.65 -36.69
N GLU A 8 36.16 -43.88 -37.93
CA GLU A 8 36.55 -42.81 -38.87
C GLU A 8 35.39 -41.87 -39.21
N LYS A 9 34.21 -42.41 -39.53
CA LYS A 9 33.00 -41.60 -39.79
C LYS A 9 32.55 -40.80 -38.56
N ALA A 10 32.71 -41.37 -37.36
CA ALA A 10 32.43 -40.66 -36.11
C ALA A 10 33.44 -39.51 -35.90
N ALA A 11 34.73 -39.73 -36.17
CA ALA A 11 35.76 -38.71 -36.07
C ALA A 11 35.52 -37.55 -37.05
N GLU A 12 35.14 -37.84 -38.30
CA GLU A 12 34.76 -36.80 -39.28
C GLU A 12 33.53 -35.99 -38.84
N ARG A 13 32.51 -36.65 -38.26
CA ARG A 13 31.34 -35.97 -37.69
C ARG A 13 31.74 -35.04 -36.54
N VAL A 14 32.60 -35.50 -35.63
CA VAL A 14 33.11 -34.67 -34.52
C VAL A 14 33.92 -33.49 -35.04
N ALA A 15 34.80 -33.68 -36.01
CA ALA A 15 35.57 -32.59 -36.62
C ALA A 15 34.65 -31.55 -37.29
N LYS A 16 33.63 -32.01 -38.01
CA LYS A 16 32.62 -31.13 -38.63
C LYS A 16 31.82 -30.34 -37.59
N LEU A 17 31.41 -30.98 -36.49
CA LEU A 17 30.70 -30.30 -35.40
C LEU A 17 31.60 -29.28 -34.67
N ARG A 18 32.90 -29.59 -34.49
CA ARG A 18 33.88 -28.64 -33.94
C ARG A 18 34.06 -27.42 -34.84
N ALA A 19 34.22 -27.63 -36.14
CA ALA A 19 34.33 -26.54 -37.11
C ALA A 19 33.05 -25.67 -37.15
N GLN A 20 31.87 -26.27 -36.99
CA GLN A 20 30.61 -25.51 -36.85
C GLN A 20 30.57 -24.72 -35.53
N ALA A 21 30.98 -25.30 -34.41
CA ALA A 21 31.05 -24.61 -33.12
C ALA A 21 32.02 -23.42 -33.17
N GLU A 22 33.22 -23.59 -33.74
CA GLU A 22 34.20 -22.52 -33.92
C GLU A 22 33.68 -21.42 -34.85
N LYS A 23 32.95 -21.78 -35.91
CA LYS A 23 32.34 -20.81 -36.83
C LYS A 23 31.34 -19.88 -36.12
N PHE A 24 30.62 -20.37 -35.12
CA PHE A 24 29.64 -19.58 -34.38
C PHE A 24 30.18 -18.97 -33.07
N ALA A 25 31.34 -19.42 -32.57
CA ALA A 25 31.93 -18.90 -31.33
C ALA A 25 32.23 -17.39 -31.40
N GLY A 26 32.81 -16.92 -32.51
CA GLY A 26 33.07 -15.49 -32.72
C GLY A 26 31.79 -14.63 -32.80
N PRO A 27 30.83 -14.97 -33.69
CA PRO A 27 29.53 -14.29 -33.75
C PRO A 27 28.76 -14.32 -32.44
N LEU A 28 28.82 -15.41 -31.68
CA LEU A 28 28.18 -15.51 -30.37
C LEU A 28 28.81 -14.54 -29.37
N ALA A 29 30.14 -14.51 -29.29
CA ALA A 29 30.84 -13.57 -28.39
C ALA A 29 30.55 -12.09 -28.76
N VAL A 30 30.42 -11.77 -30.05
CA VAL A 30 30.02 -10.44 -30.51
C VAL A 30 28.59 -10.12 -30.09
N ALA A 31 27.65 -11.05 -30.31
CA ALA A 31 26.25 -10.86 -29.92
C ALA A 31 26.07 -10.74 -28.40
N GLU A 32 26.83 -11.51 -27.61
CA GLU A 32 26.87 -11.40 -26.15
C GLU A 32 27.40 -10.03 -25.71
N ALA A 33 28.49 -9.54 -26.32
CA ALA A 33 29.04 -8.22 -26.03
C ALA A 33 28.07 -7.08 -26.41
N GLU A 34 27.38 -7.20 -27.55
CA GLU A 34 26.34 -6.25 -27.97
C GLU A 34 25.15 -6.26 -27.01
N TRP A 35 24.68 -7.44 -26.59
CA TRP A 35 23.59 -7.57 -25.63
C TRP A 35 23.95 -6.96 -24.27
N GLU A 36 25.16 -7.23 -23.77
CA GLU A 36 25.68 -6.62 -22.55
C GLU A 36 25.74 -5.10 -22.67
N ALA A 37 26.27 -4.57 -23.78
CA ALA A 37 26.32 -3.13 -24.02
C ALA A 37 24.93 -2.48 -24.05
N VAL A 38 23.95 -3.10 -24.72
CA VAL A 38 22.56 -2.66 -24.75
C VAL A 38 21.93 -2.70 -23.35
N ARG A 39 22.21 -3.76 -22.57
CA ARG A 39 21.68 -3.92 -21.20
C ARG A 39 22.23 -2.83 -20.27
N GLU A 40 23.53 -2.56 -20.32
CA GLU A 40 24.16 -1.51 -19.50
C GLU A 40 23.67 -0.11 -19.91
N ALA A 41 23.49 0.15 -21.21
CA ALA A 41 22.93 1.41 -21.70
C ALA A 41 21.48 1.61 -21.23
N GLU A 42 20.65 0.57 -21.27
CA GLU A 42 19.28 0.62 -20.77
C GLU A 42 19.22 0.80 -19.25
N ALA A 43 20.12 0.14 -18.50
CA ALA A 43 20.23 0.32 -17.06
C ALA A 43 20.62 1.76 -16.70
N ALA A 44 21.58 2.35 -17.41
CA ALA A 44 21.99 3.74 -17.24
C ALA A 44 20.84 4.72 -17.55
N ARG A 45 20.13 4.51 -18.67
CA ARG A 45 18.94 5.31 -19.04
C ARG A 45 17.88 5.26 -17.94
N ARG A 46 17.55 4.06 -17.48
CA ARG A 46 16.54 3.85 -16.42
C ARG A 46 16.97 4.50 -15.10
N ALA A 47 18.26 4.47 -14.77
CA ALA A 47 18.80 5.13 -13.58
C ALA A 47 18.67 6.67 -13.64
N GLU A 48 18.94 7.28 -14.79
CA GLU A 48 18.74 8.73 -14.97
C GLU A 48 17.26 9.11 -14.92
N ARG A 49 16.38 8.32 -15.53
CA ARG A 49 14.93 8.52 -15.40
C ARG A 49 14.44 8.37 -13.95
N ALA A 50 15.03 7.45 -13.18
CA ALA A 50 14.71 7.33 -11.75
C ALA A 50 15.07 8.59 -10.98
N LYS A 51 16.26 9.17 -11.22
CA LYS A 51 16.63 10.45 -10.60
C LYS A 51 15.66 11.58 -11.00
N ALA A 52 15.23 11.62 -12.26
CA ALA A 52 14.25 12.61 -12.72
C ALA A 52 12.89 12.44 -12.05
N TYR A 53 12.42 11.19 -11.91
CA TYR A 53 11.20 10.88 -11.17
C TYR A 53 11.30 11.29 -9.70
N ASP A 54 12.42 10.93 -9.04
CA ASP A 54 12.64 11.24 -7.63
C ASP A 54 12.65 12.75 -7.39
N ARG A 55 13.30 13.52 -8.26
CA ARG A 55 13.22 15.00 -8.22
C ARG A 55 11.78 15.48 -8.35
N LYS A 56 11.03 15.00 -9.35
CA LYS A 56 9.61 15.35 -9.53
C LYS A 56 8.77 15.03 -8.30
N VAL A 57 9.02 13.89 -7.64
CA VAL A 57 8.33 13.52 -6.40
C VAL A 57 8.69 14.49 -5.28
N VAL A 58 9.99 14.79 -5.08
CA VAL A 58 10.45 15.76 -4.08
C VAL A 58 9.87 17.16 -4.33
N ASP A 59 9.71 17.58 -5.58
CA ASP A 59 9.19 18.90 -5.89
C ASP A 59 7.66 19.00 -5.66
N THR A 60 6.95 17.86 -5.66
CA THR A 60 5.47 17.83 -5.63
C THR A 60 4.87 17.05 -4.44
N TRP A 61 5.68 16.56 -3.49
CA TRP A 61 5.18 15.67 -2.44
C TRP A 61 4.19 16.35 -1.51
N MET A 62 4.36 17.65 -1.22
CA MET A 62 3.47 18.39 -0.31
C MET A 62 2.07 18.51 -0.91
N GLU A 63 1.97 18.86 -2.19
CA GLU A 63 0.69 18.96 -2.90
C GLU A 63 -0.01 17.61 -2.97
N ARG A 64 0.74 16.54 -3.30
CA ARG A 64 0.20 15.17 -3.33
C ARG A 64 -0.25 14.69 -1.95
N ALA A 65 0.50 15.04 -0.90
CA ALA A 65 0.13 14.70 0.47
C ALA A 65 -1.13 15.46 0.89
N GLN A 66 -1.25 16.74 0.53
CA GLN A 66 -2.44 17.53 0.79
C GLN A 66 -3.65 16.97 0.03
N GLU A 67 -3.51 16.65 -1.25
CA GLU A 67 -4.56 16.00 -2.04
C GLU A 67 -5.00 14.66 -1.42
N ALA A 68 -4.06 13.86 -0.91
CA ALA A 68 -4.38 12.61 -0.24
C ALA A 68 -5.16 12.84 1.07
N VAL A 69 -4.81 13.87 1.85
CA VAL A 69 -5.56 14.26 3.05
C VAL A 69 -6.98 14.70 2.68
N ASP A 70 -7.10 15.61 1.71
CA ASP A 70 -8.37 16.20 1.29
C ASP A 70 -9.29 15.17 0.60
N SER A 71 -8.71 14.10 0.01
CA SER A 71 -9.47 13.03 -0.65
C SER A 71 -10.46 12.31 0.27
N GLY A 72 -10.23 12.40 1.59
CA GLY A 72 -11.09 11.80 2.61
C GLY A 72 -12.33 12.64 2.95
N ASP A 73 -12.36 13.94 2.65
CA ASP A 73 -13.38 14.86 3.17
C ASP A 73 -14.80 14.52 2.66
N GLU A 74 -14.95 14.35 1.35
CA GLU A 74 -16.25 14.05 0.74
C GLU A 74 -16.74 12.61 1.08
N PRO A 75 -15.90 11.55 1.04
CA PRO A 75 -16.27 10.26 1.60
C PRO A 75 -16.68 10.33 3.08
N HIS A 76 -15.96 11.07 3.91
CA HIS A 76 -16.29 11.23 5.32
C HIS A 76 -17.64 11.92 5.50
N LYS A 77 -17.91 13.00 4.75
CA LYS A 77 -19.21 13.67 4.76
C LYS A 77 -20.35 12.71 4.39
N ARG A 78 -20.22 11.98 3.28
CA ARG A 78 -21.21 10.99 2.84
C ARG A 78 -21.41 9.87 3.87
N PHE A 79 -20.35 9.42 4.52
CA PHE A 79 -20.43 8.43 5.59
C PHE A 79 -21.23 8.97 6.79
N MET A 80 -20.95 10.18 7.24
CA MET A 80 -21.67 10.80 8.35
C MET A 80 -23.15 11.03 8.04
N GLU A 81 -23.47 11.46 6.81
CA GLU A 81 -24.85 11.59 6.34
C GLU A 81 -25.58 10.24 6.33
N ALA A 82 -24.94 9.19 5.80
CA ALA A 82 -25.50 7.85 5.79
C ALA A 82 -25.69 7.29 7.21
N LEU A 83 -24.67 7.42 8.06
CA LEU A 83 -24.70 6.95 9.45
C LEU A 83 -25.81 7.65 10.25
N ALA A 84 -26.01 8.95 10.05
CA ALA A 84 -27.07 9.71 10.71
C ALA A 84 -28.48 9.28 10.25
N ALA A 85 -28.62 8.77 9.02
CA ALA A 85 -29.88 8.25 8.51
C ALA A 85 -30.22 6.85 9.05
N GLU A 86 -29.26 6.14 9.65
CA GLU A 86 -29.46 4.77 10.13
C GLU A 86 -30.25 4.73 11.46
N PRO A 87 -31.39 4.02 11.52
CA PRO A 87 -32.21 3.95 12.74
C PRO A 87 -31.49 3.36 13.96
N TRP A 88 -30.59 2.39 13.75
CA TRP A 88 -29.82 1.78 14.83
C TRP A 88 -28.85 2.79 15.47
N PHE A 89 -28.29 3.70 14.67
CA PHE A 89 -27.36 4.72 15.14
C PHE A 89 -28.10 5.77 15.96
N ALA A 90 -29.28 6.19 15.51
CA ALA A 90 -30.15 7.08 16.28
C ALA A 90 -30.49 6.49 17.66
N ALA A 91 -30.94 5.23 17.70
CA ALA A 91 -31.23 4.53 18.96
C ALA A 91 -29.99 4.40 19.87
N TYR A 92 -28.82 4.14 19.27
CA TYR A 92 -27.56 4.08 20.01
C TYR A 92 -27.20 5.46 20.60
N VAL A 93 -27.31 6.54 19.84
CA VAL A 93 -27.08 7.92 20.31
C VAL A 93 -28.04 8.25 21.46
N GLU A 94 -29.33 7.91 21.36
CA GLU A 94 -30.29 8.11 22.44
C GLU A 94 -29.89 7.38 23.72
N TYR A 95 -29.52 6.10 23.61
CA TYR A 95 -29.01 5.31 24.73
C TYR A 95 -27.75 5.93 25.34
N ARG A 96 -26.80 6.38 24.52
CA ARG A 96 -25.60 7.08 24.98
C ARG A 96 -25.94 8.43 25.61
N SER A 97 -26.95 9.15 25.11
CA SER A 97 -27.40 10.44 25.66
C SER A 97 -27.90 10.31 27.11
N ALA A 98 -28.55 9.19 27.45
CA ALA A 98 -29.00 8.92 28.81
C ALA A 98 -27.82 8.85 29.80
N ARG A 99 -26.64 8.41 29.34
CA ARG A 99 -25.41 8.41 30.14
C ARG A 99 -24.94 9.83 30.45
N TYR A 100 -24.93 10.72 29.46
CA TYR A 100 -24.59 12.13 29.65
C TYR A 100 -25.59 12.83 30.57
N LYS A 101 -26.90 12.58 30.40
CA LYS A 101 -27.94 13.09 31.29
C LYS A 101 -27.69 12.66 32.74
N ARG A 102 -27.38 11.39 32.98
CA ARG A 102 -27.00 10.89 34.31
C ARG A 102 -25.75 11.60 34.85
N GLY A 103 -24.72 11.78 34.02
CA GLY A 103 -23.51 12.51 34.40
C GLY A 103 -23.78 13.95 34.84
N HIS A 104 -24.64 14.67 34.12
CA HIS A 104 -25.07 16.02 34.51
C HIS A 104 -25.80 16.01 35.87
N VAL A 105 -26.73 15.07 36.08
CA VAL A 105 -27.45 14.95 37.36
C VAL A 105 -26.50 14.69 38.53
N LEU A 106 -25.54 13.77 38.37
CA LEU A 106 -24.55 13.47 39.42
C LEU A 106 -23.63 14.66 39.69
N THR A 107 -23.22 15.37 38.64
CA THR A 107 -22.39 16.59 38.77
C THR A 107 -23.13 17.69 39.54
N GLU A 108 -24.41 17.92 39.21
CA GLU A 108 -25.25 18.88 39.94
C GLU A 108 -25.46 18.46 41.40
N ALA A 109 -25.66 17.17 41.68
CA ALA A 109 -25.76 16.66 43.04
C ALA A 109 -24.46 16.86 43.84
N GLN A 110 -23.30 16.63 43.23
CA GLN A 110 -22.00 16.89 43.86
C GLN A 110 -21.81 18.37 44.19
N ARG A 111 -22.19 19.26 43.26
CA ARG A 111 -22.15 20.71 43.47
C ARG A 111 -23.03 21.13 44.64
N ALA A 112 -24.24 20.59 44.73
CA ALA A 112 -25.17 20.87 45.82
C ALA A 112 -24.62 20.41 47.18
N GLN A 113 -24.14 19.16 47.29
CA GLN A 113 -23.55 18.65 48.54
C GLN A 113 -22.34 19.48 48.98
N THR A 114 -21.50 19.88 48.02
CA THR A 114 -20.33 20.74 48.29
C THR A 114 -20.75 22.12 48.82
N ALA A 115 -21.73 22.76 48.18
CA ALA A 115 -22.21 24.09 48.58
C ALA A 115 -22.83 24.08 50.00
N LEU A 116 -23.51 22.99 50.36
CA LEU A 116 -24.11 22.78 51.67
C LEU A 116 -23.11 22.26 52.73
N ARG A 117 -21.86 21.96 52.33
CA ARG A 117 -20.82 21.33 53.18
C ARG A 117 -21.24 19.97 53.73
N GLU A 118 -22.05 19.23 52.98
CA GLU A 118 -22.42 17.86 53.30
C GLU A 118 -21.28 16.89 52.88
N VAL A 119 -21.26 15.70 53.49
CA VAL A 119 -20.31 14.64 53.10
C VAL A 119 -20.63 14.20 51.67
N MET A 120 -19.62 14.17 50.79
CA MET A 120 -19.77 13.77 49.39
C MET A 120 -20.09 12.27 49.30
N THR A 121 -21.29 11.92 48.84
CA THR A 121 -21.75 10.53 48.70
C THR A 121 -22.11 10.14 47.27
N VAL A 122 -22.04 11.09 46.33
CA VAL A 122 -22.39 10.85 44.92
C VAL A 122 -21.37 9.93 44.24
N PRO A 123 -21.80 8.82 43.62
CA PRO A 123 -20.89 7.87 42.98
C PRO A 123 -20.26 8.40 41.69
N GLU A 124 -19.03 7.97 41.40
CA GLU A 124 -18.37 8.26 40.13
C GLU A 124 -19.04 7.52 38.95
N PRO A 125 -19.31 8.21 37.83
CA PRO A 125 -19.84 7.56 36.64
C PRO A 125 -18.77 6.68 35.98
N ARG A 126 -18.90 5.35 36.12
CA ARG A 126 -18.08 4.39 35.36
C ARG A 126 -18.62 4.20 33.95
N LEU A 127 -17.71 4.18 32.97
CA LEU A 127 -18.02 4.07 31.55
C LEU A 127 -17.58 2.70 31.03
N TYR A 128 -18.44 1.69 31.15
CA TYR A 128 -18.23 0.41 30.47
C TYR A 128 -19.13 0.31 29.22
N ASP A 129 -18.74 -0.59 28.32
CA ASP A 129 -19.35 -0.96 27.02
C ASP A 129 -18.82 -0.21 25.78
N ILE A 130 -17.83 -0.82 25.09
CA ILE A 130 -17.39 -0.45 23.71
C ILE A 130 -17.18 -1.68 22.80
N ALA A 131 -17.38 -2.92 23.28
CA ALA A 131 -16.96 -4.12 22.55
C ALA A 131 -17.53 -4.31 21.12
N ILE A 132 -18.77 -3.87 20.85
CA ILE A 132 -19.40 -4.02 19.53
C ILE A 132 -18.86 -3.00 18.51
N LEU A 133 -18.59 -1.77 18.94
CA LEU A 133 -18.04 -0.74 18.03
C LEU A 133 -16.59 -1.05 17.67
N ASP A 134 -15.84 -1.66 18.59
CA ASP A 134 -14.47 -2.11 18.33
C ASP A 134 -14.41 -3.17 17.22
N GLU A 135 -15.40 -4.07 17.14
CA GLU A 135 -15.46 -5.09 16.09
C GLU A 135 -15.80 -4.49 14.71
N ILE A 136 -16.73 -3.54 14.67
CA ILE A 136 -17.07 -2.79 13.44
C ILE A 136 -15.84 -1.99 12.97
N GLN A 137 -15.14 -1.31 13.88
CA GLN A 137 -13.93 -0.56 13.56
C GLN A 137 -12.87 -1.49 12.94
N ARG A 138 -12.62 -2.66 13.54
CA ARG A 138 -11.65 -3.63 13.01
C ARG A 138 -11.99 -4.08 11.59
N ALA A 139 -13.27 -4.32 11.29
CA ALA A 139 -13.71 -4.71 9.96
C ALA A 139 -13.50 -3.60 8.93
N VAL A 140 -13.76 -2.34 9.31
CA VAL A 140 -13.53 -1.15 8.48
C VAL A 140 -12.04 -0.95 8.21
N GLU A 141 -11.19 -1.00 9.24
CA GLU A 141 -9.73 -0.83 9.10
C GLU A 141 -9.12 -1.87 8.16
N LYS A 142 -9.62 -3.12 8.19
CA LYS A 142 -9.17 -4.16 7.25
C LYS A 142 -9.47 -3.80 5.79
N GLN A 143 -10.64 -3.23 5.52
CA GLN A 143 -11.00 -2.80 4.16
C GLN A 143 -10.25 -1.54 3.74
N ALA A 144 -10.08 -0.59 4.66
CA ALA A 144 -9.27 0.61 4.44
C ALA A 144 -7.82 0.25 4.11
N ALA A 145 -7.23 -0.71 4.83
CA ALA A 145 -5.89 -1.22 4.54
C ALA A 145 -5.78 -1.81 3.13
N ALA A 146 -6.79 -2.54 2.65
CA ALA A 146 -6.81 -3.07 1.29
C ALA A 146 -6.85 -1.95 0.23
N LEU A 147 -7.62 -0.88 0.48
CA LEU A 147 -7.63 0.30 -0.40
C LEU A 147 -6.28 1.03 -0.39
N GLY A 148 -5.66 1.18 0.79
CA GLY A 148 -4.32 1.77 0.92
C GLY A 148 -3.24 0.95 0.19
N ALA A 149 -3.33 -0.39 0.25
CA ALA A 149 -2.42 -1.28 -0.49
C ALA A 149 -2.55 -1.07 -2.00
N LYS A 150 -3.78 -0.99 -2.53
CA LYS A 150 -4.02 -0.70 -3.94
C LYS A 150 -3.45 0.66 -4.36
N PHE A 151 -3.59 1.68 -3.52
CA PHE A 151 -3.00 2.98 -3.79
C PHE A 151 -1.47 2.91 -3.88
N SER A 152 -0.83 2.13 -3.01
CA SER A 152 0.62 1.89 -3.08
C SER A 152 1.02 1.19 -4.38
N GLU A 153 0.29 0.16 -4.79
CA GLU A 153 0.52 -0.55 -6.07
C GLU A 153 0.41 0.41 -7.26
N ASP A 154 -0.58 1.32 -7.25
CA ASP A 154 -0.76 2.33 -8.29
C ASP A 154 0.40 3.34 -8.33
N LEU A 155 1.01 3.68 -7.18
CA LEU A 155 2.20 4.54 -7.12
C LEU A 155 3.42 3.85 -7.72
N ASP A 156 3.63 2.58 -7.41
CA ASP A 156 4.73 1.79 -7.96
C ASP A 156 4.55 1.61 -9.47
N ALA A 157 3.34 1.33 -9.93
CA ALA A 157 3.02 1.22 -11.36
C ALA A 157 3.28 2.55 -12.09
N LYS A 158 2.92 3.70 -11.50
CA LYS A 158 3.21 5.03 -12.07
C LYS A 158 4.72 5.28 -12.18
N ARG A 159 5.49 4.89 -11.15
CA ARG A 159 6.96 4.96 -11.19
C ARG A 159 7.48 4.10 -12.33
N GLU A 160 7.11 2.83 -12.39
CA GLU A 160 7.59 1.90 -13.41
C GLU A 160 7.21 2.33 -14.84
N ALA A 161 5.99 2.83 -15.04
CA ALA A 161 5.58 3.41 -16.32
C ALA A 161 6.44 4.61 -16.73
N PHE A 162 6.74 5.50 -15.77
CA PHE A 162 7.66 6.61 -16.02
C PHE A 162 9.08 6.12 -16.33
N LEU A 163 9.57 5.05 -15.70
CA LEU A 163 10.91 4.52 -16.00
C LEU A 163 10.99 3.82 -17.37
N ALA A 164 9.90 3.20 -17.80
CA ALA A 164 9.81 2.45 -19.05
C ALA A 164 9.60 3.33 -20.30
N GLU A 165 9.10 4.55 -20.13
CA GLU A 165 8.86 5.48 -21.24
C GLU A 165 10.17 5.79 -21.99
N ARG A 166 10.12 5.67 -23.32
CA ARG A 166 11.20 5.99 -24.25
C ARG A 166 10.96 7.39 -24.81
N ASP A 167 12.04 8.18 -24.93
CA ASP A 167 12.01 9.50 -25.54
C ASP A 167 11.59 9.44 -27.03
#